data_AF-A0A9D4Q3L0-F1
#
_entry.id   AF-A0A9D4Q3L0-F1
#
_cell.length_a   1.000
_cell.length_b   1.000
_cell.length_c   1.000
_cell.angle_alpha   90.00
_cell.angle_beta   90.00
_cell.angle_gamma   90.00
#
_symmetry.space_group_name_H-M   'P 1'
#
loop_
_entity.id
_entity.type
_entity.pdbx_description
1 polymer ?
#
loop_
_entity_poly.entity_id
_entity_poly.type
_entity_poly.pdbx_seq_one_letter_code
_entity_poly.pdbx_strand_id
1 'polypeptide(L)'
;MTELPPPEPLRFGDNVAENWIRFKQRVELYFTATESSEPGKQRSPAQKAAILLHLAGQEAIDVYNTFDLTKKEKRDYDKLVQAFEAYCC
;
A
#
# COMPACT_ATOMS: atom_id res chain seq x y z
N MET A 1 7.22 -19.28 -14.51
CA MET A 1 6.90 -17.87 -14.15
C MET A 1 7.63 -17.58 -12.87
N THR A 2 8.58 -16.65 -12.86
CA THR A 2 9.18 -16.18 -11.60
C THR A 2 8.15 -15.32 -10.90
N GLU A 3 7.38 -15.93 -10.01
CA GLU A 3 6.45 -15.22 -9.14
C GLU A 3 7.29 -14.32 -8.22
N LEU A 4 7.12 -13.01 -8.36
CA LEU A 4 7.76 -12.06 -7.47
C LEU A 4 7.18 -12.30 -6.07
N PRO A 5 8.01 -12.69 -5.07
CA PRO A 5 7.50 -12.91 -3.73
C PRO A 5 6.89 -11.61 -3.20
N PRO A 6 5.76 -11.68 -2.48
CA PRO A 6 5.18 -10.48 -1.89
C PRO A 6 6.20 -9.83 -0.95
N PRO A 7 6.33 -8.50 -0.96
CA PRO A 7 7.22 -7.80 -0.04
C PRO A 7 6.86 -8.06 1.41
N GLU A 8 7.83 -7.88 2.31
CA GLU A 8 7.56 -7.97 3.75
C GLU A 8 6.49 -6.95 4.16
N PRO A 9 5.52 -7.38 5.01
CA PRO A 9 4.44 -6.52 5.46
C PRO A 9 4.94 -5.35 6.30
N LEU A 10 4.07 -4.35 6.46
CA LEU A 10 4.36 -3.19 7.30
C LEU A 10 4.46 -3.66 8.75
N ARG A 11 5.57 -3.30 9.41
CA ARG A 11 5.79 -3.59 10.83
C ARG A 11 5.54 -2.33 11.63
N PHE A 12 4.51 -2.37 12.46
CA PHE A 12 4.25 -1.34 13.46
C PHE A 12 5.07 -1.66 14.73
N GLY A 13 5.56 -0.63 15.41
CA GLY A 13 6.48 -0.77 16.55
C GLY A 13 7.59 0.28 16.52
N ASP A 14 8.77 -0.08 17.02
CA ASP A 14 9.95 0.80 16.98
C ASP A 14 10.30 1.19 15.54
N ASN A 15 10.58 2.48 15.34
CA ASN A 15 10.90 3.09 14.04
C ASN A 15 9.82 2.88 12.96
N VAL A 16 8.53 2.93 13.33
CA VAL A 16 7.40 2.80 12.41
C VAL A 16 7.49 3.76 11.19
N ALA A 17 8.00 4.97 11.38
CA ALA A 17 8.24 5.92 10.29
C ALA A 17 9.24 5.37 9.24
N GLU A 18 10.38 4.83 9.67
CA GLU A 18 11.34 4.21 8.75
C GLU A 18 10.78 2.93 8.11
N ASN A 19 10.03 2.13 8.87
CA ASN A 19 9.39 0.92 8.36
C ASN A 19 8.36 1.26 7.28
N TRP A 20 7.60 2.33 7.46
CA TRP A 20 6.66 2.85 6.47
C TRP A 20 7.37 3.28 5.19
N ILE A 21 8.45 4.06 5.29
CA ILE A 21 9.24 4.51 4.12
C ILE A 21 9.76 3.29 3.33
N ARG A 22 10.36 2.32 4.02
CA ARG A 22 10.88 1.08 3.39
C ARG A 22 9.75 0.27 2.76
N PHE A 23 8.60 0.17 3.42
CA PHE A 23 7.43 -0.55 2.92
C PHE A 23 6.88 0.11 1.65
N LYS A 24 6.65 1.43 1.67
CA LYS A 24 6.18 2.20 0.51
C LYS A 24 7.09 2.01 -0.70
N GLN A 25 8.40 2.10 -0.51
CA GLN A 25 9.39 1.85 -1.57
C GLN A 25 9.27 0.43 -2.15
N ARG A 26 9.11 -0.61 -1.32
CA ARG A 26 8.90 -1.98 -1.80
C ARG A 26 7.62 -2.14 -2.61
N VAL A 27 6.54 -1.48 -2.20
CA VAL A 27 5.25 -1.49 -2.92
C VAL A 27 5.38 -0.80 -4.28
N GLU A 28 6.08 0.33 -4.37
CA GLU A 28 6.34 1.03 -5.63
C GLU A 28 7.18 0.19 -6.60
N LEU A 29 8.22 -0.50 -6.10
CA LEU A 29 8.99 -1.45 -6.89
C LEU A 29 8.14 -2.63 -7.35
N TYR A 30 7.28 -3.16 -6.48
CA TYR A 30 6.35 -4.24 -6.83
C TYR A 30 5.38 -3.81 -7.94
N PHE A 31 4.81 -2.61 -7.87
CA PHE A 31 3.98 -2.08 -8.95
C PHE A 31 4.79 -1.94 -10.24
N THR A 32 5.98 -1.37 -10.18
CA THR A 32 6.84 -1.19 -11.37
C THR A 32 7.16 -2.53 -12.04
N ALA A 33 7.40 -3.58 -11.25
CA ALA A 33 7.75 -4.90 -11.76
C ALA A 33 6.53 -5.71 -12.26
N THR A 34 5.33 -5.45 -11.73
CA THR A 34 4.12 -6.24 -12.02
C THR A 34 3.07 -5.50 -12.85
N GLU A 35 3.22 -4.20 -13.05
CA GLU A 35 2.29 -3.40 -13.85
C GLU A 35 2.56 -3.65 -15.33
N SER A 36 1.48 -3.84 -16.09
CA SER A 36 1.57 -4.04 -17.52
C SER A 36 1.96 -2.72 -18.20
N SER A 37 2.95 -2.79 -19.10
CA SER A 37 3.34 -1.64 -19.93
C SER A 37 2.36 -1.36 -21.07
N GLU A 38 1.34 -2.20 -21.25
CA GLU A 38 0.30 -2.03 -22.26
C GLU A 38 -0.67 -0.88 -21.89
N PRO A 39 -0.92 0.08 -22.80
CA PRO A 39 -1.89 1.15 -22.58
C PRO A 39 -3.27 0.61 -22.23
N GLY A 40 -3.88 1.11 -21.15
CA GLY A 40 -5.21 0.70 -20.70
C GLY A 40 -5.25 -0.58 -19.85
N LYS A 41 -4.12 -1.28 -19.65
CA LYS A 41 -4.01 -2.41 -18.69
C LYS A 41 -3.37 -2.01 -17.35
N GLN A 42 -3.12 -0.73 -17.13
CA GLN A 42 -2.62 -0.21 -15.86
C GLN A 42 -3.67 -0.41 -14.75
N ARG A 43 -3.20 -0.62 -13.52
CA ARG A 43 -4.10 -0.85 -12.40
C ARG A 43 -4.84 0.44 -12.04
N SER A 44 -6.14 0.34 -11.85
CA SER A 44 -6.95 1.43 -11.30
C SER A 44 -6.50 1.82 -9.89
N PRO A 45 -6.79 3.06 -9.43
CA PRO A 45 -6.49 3.48 -8.06
C PRO A 45 -7.03 2.52 -7.00
N ALA A 46 -8.24 1.99 -7.20
CA ALA A 46 -8.86 1.02 -6.30
C ALA A 46 -8.10 -0.31 -6.23
N GLN A 47 -7.55 -0.78 -7.36
CA GLN A 47 -6.71 -1.97 -7.37
C GLN A 47 -5.38 -1.72 -6.68
N LYS A 48 -4.75 -0.55 -6.89
CA LYS A 48 -3.51 -0.16 -6.20
C LYS A 48 -3.73 -0.06 -4.69
N ALA A 49 -4.84 0.54 -4.25
CA ALA A 49 -5.26 0.60 -2.86
C ALA A 49 -5.45 -0.79 -2.23
N ALA A 50 -6.15 -1.70 -2.92
CA ALA A 50 -6.36 -3.07 -2.44
C ALA A 50 -5.03 -3.84 -2.31
N ILE A 51 -4.12 -3.69 -3.28
CA ILE A 51 -2.80 -4.32 -3.24
C ILE A 51 -1.97 -3.76 -2.08
N LEU A 52 -1.98 -2.43 -1.88
CA LEU A 52 -1.29 -1.80 -0.74
C LEU A 52 -1.73 -2.44 0.59
N LEU A 53 -3.04 -2.54 0.84
CA LEU A 53 -3.59 -3.14 2.06
C LEU A 53 -3.27 -4.64 2.18
N HIS A 54 -3.34 -5.37 1.08
CA HIS A 54 -2.98 -6.80 1.05
C HIS A 54 -1.51 -7.01 1.43
N LEU A 55 -0.61 -6.18 0.90
CA LEU A 55 0.82 -6.24 1.20
C LEU A 55 1.15 -5.72 2.60
N ALA A 56 0.40 -4.74 3.10
CA ALA A 56 0.65 -4.13 4.41
C ALA A 56 0.35 -5.08 5.57
N GLY A 57 -0.53 -6.06 5.37
CA GLY A 57 -0.84 -7.12 6.33
C GLY A 57 -1.99 -6.78 7.29
N GLN A 58 -2.30 -7.72 8.18
CA GLN A 58 -3.50 -7.67 9.03
C GLN A 58 -3.53 -6.43 9.93
N GLU A 59 -2.41 -6.09 10.58
CA GLU A 59 -2.34 -4.94 11.48
C GLU A 59 -2.60 -3.61 10.74
N ALA A 60 -2.17 -3.51 9.48
CA ALA A 60 -2.46 -2.35 8.65
C ALA A 60 -3.94 -2.26 8.25
N ILE A 61 -4.64 -3.38 8.13
CA ILE A 61 -6.10 -3.39 7.92
C ILE A 61 -6.81 -2.83 9.15
N ASP A 62 -6.35 -3.17 10.36
CA ASP A 62 -6.90 -2.63 11.60
C ASP A 62 -6.72 -1.11 11.68
N VAL A 63 -5.52 -0.60 11.34
CA VAL A 63 -5.25 0.85 11.21
C VAL A 63 -6.11 1.49 10.12
N TYR A 64 -6.23 0.87 8.95
CA TYR A 64 -7.09 1.35 7.87
C TYR A 64 -8.57 1.48 8.28
N ASN A 65 -9.03 0.61 9.18
CA ASN A 65 -10.39 0.66 9.69
C ASN A 65 -10.61 1.85 10.65
N THR A 66 -9.57 2.39 11.28
CA THR A 66 -9.66 3.57 12.14
C THR A 66 -9.61 4.90 11.36
N PHE A 67 -9.15 4.88 10.11
CA PHE A 67 -9.12 6.08 9.27
C PHE A 67 -10.53 6.62 8.97
N ASP A 68 -10.72 7.91 9.28
CA ASP A 68 -11.91 8.69 8.96
C ASP A 68 -11.89 9.16 7.49
N LEU A 69 -11.88 8.19 6.59
CA LEU A 69 -11.91 8.40 5.14
C LEU A 69 -13.26 7.97 4.58
N THR A 70 -13.78 8.72 3.60
CA THR A 70 -15.00 8.32 2.87
C THR A 70 -14.76 7.02 2.09
N LYS A 71 -15.85 6.34 1.69
CA LYS A 71 -15.77 5.12 0.84
C LYS A 71 -14.99 5.34 -0.46
N LYS A 72 -15.00 6.57 -1.00
CA LYS A 72 -14.27 6.93 -2.21
C LYS A 72 -12.77 7.08 -1.91
N GLU A 73 -12.43 7.79 -0.84
CA GLU A 73 -11.04 7.99 -0.42
C GLU A 73 -10.37 6.70 0.03
N LYS A 74 -11.12 5.79 0.67
CA LYS A 74 -10.65 4.44 1.00
C LYS A 74 -10.30 3.56 -0.20
N ARG A 75 -10.69 3.97 -1.42
CA ARG A 75 -10.34 3.30 -2.68
C ARG A 75 -9.33 4.09 -3.50
N ASP A 76 -8.84 5.19 -2.95
CA ASP A 76 -7.87 6.06 -3.59
C ASP A 76 -6.50 5.76 -2.98
N TYR A 77 -5.57 5.34 -3.83
CA TYR A 77 -4.23 4.94 -3.40
C TYR A 77 -3.48 6.10 -2.74
N ASP A 78 -3.54 7.30 -3.32
CA ASP A 78 -2.82 8.47 -2.83
C ASP A 78 -3.37 8.92 -1.47
N LYS A 79 -4.71 8.89 -1.31
CA LYS A 79 -5.35 9.19 -0.02
C LYS A 79 -4.98 8.20 1.07
N LEU A 80 -4.91 6.90 0.73
CA LEU A 80 -4.49 5.89 1.70
C LEU A 80 -3.03 6.05 2.10
N VAL A 81 -2.14 6.28 1.13
CA VAL A 81 -0.72 6.53 1.41
C VAL A 81 -0.57 7.74 2.33
N GLN A 82 -1.29 8.84 2.07
CA GLN A 82 -1.27 10.03 2.93
C GLN A 82 -1.77 9.72 4.35
N ALA A 83 -2.84 8.94 4.50
CA ALA A 83 -3.38 8.59 5.82
C ALA A 83 -2.40 7.71 6.61
N PHE A 84 -1.76 6.72 5.96
CA PHE A 84 -0.74 5.91 6.60
C PHE A 84 0.53 6.71 6.93
N GLU A 85 0.94 7.63 6.05
CA GLU A 85 2.10 8.50 6.27
C GLU A 85 1.86 9.43 7.47
N ALA A 86 0.64 9.97 7.62
CA ALA A 86 0.25 10.75 8.79
C ALA A 86 0.07 9.93 10.08
N TYR A 87 -0.20 8.62 9.98
CA TYR A 87 -0.30 7.73 11.13
C TYR A 87 1.07 7.22 11.60
N CYS A 88 2.01 7.03 10.67
CA CYS A 88 3.33 6.45 10.95
C CYS A 88 4.41 7.51 11.25
N CYS A 89 4.18 8.79 10.95
CA CYS A 89 5.05 9.93 11.32
C CYS A 89 4.52 10.62 12.58
#